data_AF-A0A973BA57-F1
#
_entry.id   AF-A0A973BA57-F1
#
_cell.length_a   1.000
_cell.length_b   1.000
_cell.length_c   1.000
_cell.angle_alpha   90.00
_cell.angle_beta   90.00
_cell.angle_gamma   90.00
#
_symmetry.space_group_name_H-M   'P 1'
#
loop_
_entity.id
_entity.type
_entity.pdbx_description
1 polymer ?
#
loop_
_entity_poly.entity_id
_entity_poly.type
_entity_poly.pdbx_seq_one_letter_code
_entity_poly.pdbx_strand_id
1 'polypeptide(L)'
;MQAGVHPVKKTGRPISSALGYAQLLAANSINVVSKHGHTFVARLERIIEREHSPKRRMQLQAKLSSLRAMIRTAKSIPYEWSKQRELARTSQGMGLHPLNIDGLIGPWMQVIKLADIKRLAERHGFYNLTGAKLELMNLAGPITGLEMMKNTGSNKPTANFFSRHGYYRNAIVHDRTSQQLIAAIDRRMTVNLRKKGSRDFISIFDKILHHGDEQIHLQTTN
;
A
#
# COMPACT_ATOMS: atom_id res chain seq x y z
N MET A 1 -8.39 14.78 3.13
CA MET A 1 -9.05 14.06 4.25
C MET A 1 -9.19 12.59 3.88
N GLN A 2 -8.36 11.73 4.47
CA GLN A 2 -8.21 10.32 4.09
C GLN A 2 -9.40 9.43 4.54
N ALA A 3 -10.22 9.87 5.50
CA ALA A 3 -11.37 9.10 6.00
C ALA A 3 -12.73 9.50 5.40
N GLY A 4 -12.79 10.52 4.54
CA GLY A 4 -14.06 10.99 3.93
C GLY A 4 -14.97 11.78 4.87
N VAL A 5 -14.64 11.82 6.16
CA VAL A 5 -15.32 12.57 7.21
C VAL A 5 -14.45 13.73 7.66
N HIS A 6 -15.06 14.90 7.81
CA HIS A 6 -14.42 16.08 8.35
C HIS A 6 -14.24 15.93 9.87
N PRO A 7 -13.00 15.95 10.40
CA PRO A 7 -12.74 15.59 11.80
C PRO A 7 -13.36 16.55 12.81
N VAL A 8 -13.43 17.85 12.47
CA VAL A 8 -14.05 18.90 13.30
C VAL A 8 -15.56 19.01 13.06
N LYS A 9 -15.99 19.27 11.82
CA LYS A 9 -17.40 19.48 11.47
C LYS A 9 -18.27 18.21 11.54
N LYS A 10 -17.66 17.02 11.64
CA LYS A 10 -18.31 15.70 11.60
C LYS A 10 -19.20 15.47 10.36
N THR A 11 -18.99 16.25 9.31
CA THR A 11 -19.73 16.14 8.04
C THR A 11 -18.96 15.30 7.02
N GLY A 12 -19.67 14.77 6.04
CA GLY A 12 -19.11 13.89 5.01
C GLY A 12 -19.60 12.45 5.13
N ARG A 13 -19.20 11.60 4.18
CA ARG A 13 -19.51 10.17 4.20
C ARG A 13 -18.21 9.41 4.40
N PRO A 14 -18.17 8.39 5.28
CA PRO A 14 -17.02 7.50 5.38
C PRO A 14 -16.65 7.01 3.98
N ILE A 15 -15.44 7.31 3.53
CA ILE A 15 -14.92 6.69 2.32
C ILE A 15 -14.30 5.35 2.69
N SER A 16 -14.25 4.45 1.70
CA SER A 16 -13.61 3.16 1.88
C SER A 16 -12.21 3.33 2.48
N SER A 17 -11.97 2.64 3.58
CA SER A 17 -10.65 2.53 4.20
C SER A 17 -9.70 1.63 3.41
N ALA A 18 -10.16 1.04 2.29
CA ALA A 18 -9.31 0.48 1.25
C ALA A 18 -8.61 1.63 0.50
N LEU A 19 -7.71 2.29 1.20
CA LEU A 19 -6.96 3.44 0.72
C LEU A 19 -5.65 3.00 0.10
N GLY A 20 -5.32 3.63 -1.03
CA GLY A 20 -4.05 3.46 -1.74
C GLY A 20 -3.88 2.13 -2.46
N TYR A 21 -2.63 1.83 -2.80
CA TYR A 21 -2.25 0.65 -3.55
C TYR A 21 -2.71 -0.64 -2.85
N ALA A 22 -3.22 -1.55 -3.66
CA ALA A 22 -3.68 -2.89 -3.33
C ALA A 22 -4.94 -3.06 -2.51
N GLN A 23 -5.80 -2.02 -2.43
CA GLN A 23 -7.06 -2.04 -1.69
C GLN A 23 -6.87 -2.83 -0.41
N LEU A 24 -6.13 -2.27 0.56
CA LEU A 24 -5.76 -2.97 1.79
C LEU A 24 -7.02 -3.36 2.58
N LEU A 25 -7.72 -4.40 2.15
CA LEU A 25 -8.77 -5.11 2.86
C LEU A 25 -8.13 -5.81 4.05
N ALA A 26 -8.91 -6.18 5.06
CA ALA A 26 -8.37 -6.72 6.32
C ALA A 26 -7.33 -7.86 6.11
N ALA A 27 -7.55 -8.77 5.15
CA ALA A 27 -6.60 -9.84 4.82
C ALA A 27 -5.25 -9.33 4.29
N ASN A 28 -5.25 -8.26 3.50
CA ASN A 28 -4.04 -7.62 2.99
C ASN A 28 -3.24 -6.95 4.12
N SER A 29 -3.92 -6.29 5.07
CA SER A 29 -3.27 -5.71 6.25
C SER A 29 -2.64 -6.79 7.12
N ILE A 30 -3.35 -7.91 7.35
CA ILE A 30 -2.80 -9.08 8.07
C ILE A 30 -1.55 -9.60 7.36
N ASN A 31 -1.59 -9.79 6.04
CA ASN A 31 -0.44 -10.28 5.27
C ASN A 31 0.79 -9.39 5.45
N VAL A 32 0.63 -8.06 5.28
CA VAL A 32 1.72 -7.09 5.41
C VAL A 32 2.25 -7.05 6.85
N VAL A 33 1.37 -7.02 7.85
CA VAL A 33 1.77 -6.97 9.27
C VAL A 33 2.46 -8.26 9.70
N SER A 34 1.97 -9.42 9.25
CA SER A 34 2.60 -10.72 9.55
C SER A 34 4.03 -10.79 9.04
N LYS A 35 4.28 -10.29 7.82
CA LYS A 35 5.59 -10.34 7.18
C LYS A 35 6.53 -9.22 7.65
N HIS A 36 6.02 -7.99 7.72
CA HIS A 36 6.82 -6.78 7.88
C HIS A 36 6.60 -6.06 9.22
N GLY A 37 5.87 -6.66 10.16
CA GLY A 37 5.55 -6.10 11.47
C GLY A 37 6.75 -5.47 12.20
N HIS A 38 7.88 -6.17 12.17
CA HIS A 38 9.12 -5.74 12.82
C HIS A 38 9.66 -4.41 12.26
N THR A 39 9.53 -4.18 10.94
CA THR A 39 9.94 -2.92 10.31
C THR A 39 9.13 -1.73 10.81
N PHE A 40 7.82 -1.91 11.03
CA PHE A 40 6.96 -0.86 11.59
C PHE A 40 7.33 -0.56 13.05
N VAL A 41 7.61 -1.60 13.84
CA VAL A 41 8.07 -1.49 15.23
C VAL A 41 9.37 -0.69 15.30
N ALA A 42 10.41 -1.13 14.57
CA ALA A 42 11.72 -0.48 14.58
C ALA A 42 11.66 0.99 14.09
N ARG A 43 10.74 1.32 13.18
CA ARG A 43 10.52 2.70 12.77
C ARG A 43 9.86 3.52 13.88
N LEU A 44 8.83 2.99 14.52
CA LEU A 44 8.11 3.69 15.57
C LEU A 44 8.99 3.91 16.82
N GLU A 45 9.85 2.95 17.15
CA GLU A 45 10.87 3.08 18.20
C GLU A 45 11.82 4.24 17.93
N ARG A 46 12.37 4.34 16.71
CA ARG A 46 13.21 5.48 16.29
C ARG A 46 12.50 6.84 16.38
N ILE A 47 11.19 6.88 16.11
CA ILE A 47 10.39 8.10 16.27
C ILE A 47 10.23 8.44 17.75
N ILE A 48 9.99 7.44 18.61
CA ILE A 48 9.87 7.62 20.07
C ILE A 48 11.17 8.17 20.67
N GLU A 49 12.32 7.63 20.27
CA GLU A 49 13.65 8.05 20.75
C GLU A 49 13.92 9.53 20.46
N ARG A 50 13.48 10.02 19.30
CA ARG A 50 13.68 11.41 18.86
C ARG A 50 12.57 12.36 19.31
N GLU A 51 11.52 11.86 19.94
CA GLU A 51 10.39 12.68 20.38
C GLU A 51 10.74 13.39 21.69
N HIS A 52 10.82 14.71 21.68
CA HIS A 52 11.17 15.50 22.87
C HIS A 52 9.97 15.80 23.77
N SER A 53 8.74 15.80 23.25
CA SER A 53 7.54 16.08 24.05
C SER A 53 7.15 14.86 24.90
N PRO A 54 7.12 14.95 26.24
CA PRO A 54 6.77 13.82 27.11
C PRO A 54 5.37 13.27 26.82
N LYS A 55 4.39 14.15 26.60
CA LYS A 55 3.01 13.77 26.27
C LYS A 55 2.95 13.00 24.95
N ARG A 56 3.67 13.46 23.93
CA ARG A 56 3.67 12.81 22.62
C ARG A 56 4.40 11.47 22.67
N ARG A 57 5.52 11.40 23.40
CA ARG A 57 6.27 10.16 23.63
C ARG A 57 5.40 9.08 24.25
N MET A 58 4.62 9.40 25.28
CA MET A 58 3.68 8.47 25.91
C MET A 58 2.61 7.96 24.93
N GLN A 59 2.04 8.84 24.09
CA GLN A 59 1.07 8.44 23.06
C GLN A 59 1.69 7.47 22.02
N LEU A 60 2.95 7.72 21.63
CA LEU A 60 3.67 6.87 20.68
C LEU A 60 4.00 5.51 21.30
N GLN A 61 4.36 5.45 22.58
CA GLN A 61 4.58 4.19 23.32
C GLN A 61 3.28 3.36 23.44
N ALA A 62 2.14 3.99 23.69
CA ALA A 62 0.84 3.31 23.67
C ALA A 62 0.50 2.76 22.27
N LYS A 63 0.80 3.52 21.21
CA LYS A 63 0.67 3.06 19.82
C LYS A 63 1.59 1.87 19.55
N LEU A 64 2.85 1.91 20.00
CA LEU A 64 3.81 0.82 19.84
C LEU A 64 3.32 -0.46 20.50
N SER A 65 2.76 -0.35 21.71
CA SER A 65 2.17 -1.47 22.43
C SER A 65 1.01 -2.10 21.65
N SER A 66 0.12 -1.25 21.10
CA SER A 66 -1.00 -1.69 20.25
C SER A 66 -0.52 -2.38 18.97
N LEU A 67 0.48 -1.81 18.29
CA LEU A 67 1.09 -2.38 17.09
C LEU A 67 1.71 -3.75 17.38
N ARG A 68 2.45 -3.90 18.48
CA ARG A 68 3.03 -5.19 18.90
C ARG A 68 1.93 -6.24 19.14
N ALA A 69 0.81 -5.86 19.76
CA ALA A 69 -0.34 -6.74 19.94
C ALA A 69 -0.95 -7.16 18.59
N MET A 70 -1.17 -6.23 17.68
CA MET A 70 -1.66 -6.52 16.33
C MET A 70 -0.73 -7.45 15.55
N ILE A 71 0.60 -7.30 15.70
CA ILE A 71 1.59 -8.18 15.08
C ILE A 71 1.48 -9.61 15.65
N ARG A 72 1.31 -9.75 16.98
CA ARG A 72 1.07 -11.08 17.59
C ARG A 72 -0.18 -11.73 17.02
N THR A 73 -1.28 -10.98 16.89
CA THR A 73 -2.50 -11.50 16.25
C THR A 73 -2.24 -11.92 14.81
N ALA A 74 -1.57 -11.10 14.00
CA ALA A 74 -1.26 -11.44 12.60
C ALA A 74 -0.40 -12.71 12.47
N LYS A 75 0.53 -12.92 13.41
CA LYS A 75 1.44 -14.08 13.46
C LYS A 75 0.87 -15.31 14.17
N SER A 76 -0.33 -15.22 14.73
CA SER A 76 -0.99 -16.35 15.42
C SER A 76 -1.46 -17.46 14.46
N ILE A 77 -1.46 -17.17 13.17
CA ILE A 77 -1.87 -18.09 12.10
C ILE A 77 -0.67 -18.38 11.16
N PRO A 78 -0.68 -19.52 10.44
CA PRO A 78 0.28 -19.76 9.36
C PRO A 78 0.28 -18.64 8.31
N TYR A 79 1.44 -18.38 7.69
CA TYR A 79 1.58 -17.36 6.66
C TYR A 79 1.01 -17.84 5.31
N GLU A 80 -0.31 -17.99 5.26
CA GLU A 80 -1.06 -18.49 4.11
C GLU A 80 -2.26 -17.61 3.80
N TRP A 81 -2.55 -17.42 2.51
CA TRP A 81 -3.63 -16.52 2.08
C TRP A 81 -5.02 -16.96 2.58
N SER A 82 -5.30 -18.26 2.58
CA SER A 82 -6.54 -18.84 3.10
C SER A 82 -6.74 -18.49 4.57
N LYS A 83 -5.71 -18.71 5.41
CA LYS A 83 -5.71 -18.40 6.85
C LYS A 83 -5.83 -16.92 7.13
N GLN A 84 -5.17 -16.08 6.34
CA GLN A 84 -5.29 -14.63 6.46
C GLN A 84 -6.71 -14.16 6.13
N ARG A 85 -7.38 -14.77 5.14
CA ARG A 85 -8.79 -14.49 4.82
C ARG A 85 -9.76 -14.98 5.88
N GLU A 86 -9.47 -16.10 6.54
CA GLU A 86 -10.24 -16.58 7.69
C GLU A 86 -10.14 -15.58 8.86
N LEU A 87 -8.92 -15.23 9.27
CA LEU A 87 -8.69 -14.27 10.35
C LEU A 87 -9.31 -12.90 10.04
N ALA A 88 -9.23 -12.43 8.79
CA ALA A 88 -9.80 -11.16 8.34
C ALA A 88 -11.32 -11.03 8.55
N ARG A 89 -12.04 -12.14 8.70
CA ARG A 89 -13.50 -12.16 8.95
C ARG A 89 -13.85 -12.13 10.45
N THR A 90 -12.85 -12.22 11.33
CA THR A 90 -13.03 -12.13 12.78
C THR A 90 -12.92 -10.68 13.25
N SER A 91 -13.45 -10.40 14.45
CA SER A 91 -13.27 -9.10 15.11
C SER A 91 -11.80 -8.75 15.32
N GLN A 92 -10.99 -9.73 15.71
CA GLN A 92 -9.55 -9.57 15.91
C GLN A 92 -8.83 -9.18 14.61
N GLY A 93 -9.11 -9.89 13.50
CA GLY A 93 -8.52 -9.57 12.20
C GLY A 93 -8.98 -8.23 11.63
N MET A 94 -10.27 -7.89 11.78
CA MET A 94 -10.78 -6.56 11.44
C MET A 94 -10.11 -5.45 12.27
N GLY A 95 -9.72 -5.74 13.51
CA GLY A 95 -8.98 -4.83 14.39
C GLY A 95 -7.61 -4.40 13.87
N LEU A 96 -7.02 -5.08 12.87
CA LEU A 96 -5.76 -4.68 12.24
C LEU A 96 -5.97 -3.65 11.11
N HIS A 97 -7.18 -3.58 10.54
CA HIS A 97 -7.50 -2.72 9.41
C HIS A 97 -7.27 -1.21 9.65
N PRO A 98 -7.45 -0.65 10.86
CA PRO A 98 -7.12 0.74 11.15
C PRO A 98 -5.68 1.15 10.87
N LEU A 99 -4.73 0.20 10.80
CA LEU A 99 -3.34 0.50 10.43
C LEU A 99 -3.23 1.18 9.06
N ASN A 100 -4.16 0.95 8.14
CA ASN A 100 -4.17 1.57 6.81
C ASN A 100 -4.46 3.08 6.82
N ILE A 101 -5.17 3.55 7.84
CA ILE A 101 -5.50 4.98 8.02
C ILE A 101 -4.62 5.65 9.08
N ASP A 102 -3.73 4.88 9.73
CA ASP A 102 -2.76 5.43 10.65
C ASP A 102 -1.73 6.29 9.89
N GLY A 103 -1.56 7.54 10.33
CA GLY A 103 -0.68 8.50 9.62
C GLY A 103 0.80 8.15 9.65
N LEU A 104 1.27 7.32 10.59
CA LEU A 104 2.68 6.91 10.69
C LEU A 104 2.93 5.55 10.03
N ILE A 105 1.95 4.66 10.07
CA ILE A 105 2.10 3.27 9.63
C ILE A 105 1.51 3.06 8.22
N GLY A 106 0.32 3.59 7.94
CA GLY A 106 -0.42 3.36 6.71
C GLY A 106 0.35 3.71 5.43
N PRO A 107 0.94 4.91 5.31
CA PRO A 107 1.77 5.26 4.15
C PRO A 107 2.97 4.30 3.97
N TRP A 108 3.60 3.87 5.07
CA TRP A 108 4.74 2.96 4.99
C TRP A 108 4.32 1.55 4.58
N MET A 109 3.16 1.07 5.04
CA MET A 109 2.58 -0.20 4.60
C MET A 109 2.36 -0.21 3.08
N GLN A 110 1.85 0.90 2.51
CA GLN A 110 1.65 1.02 1.07
C GLN A 110 2.97 0.97 0.29
N VAL A 111 3.99 1.70 0.76
CA VAL A 111 5.33 1.69 0.15
C VAL A 111 5.96 0.30 0.19
N ILE A 112 5.92 -0.38 1.34
CA ILE A 112 6.45 -1.74 1.47
C ILE A 112 5.77 -2.71 0.51
N LYS A 113 4.44 -2.60 0.37
CA LYS A 113 3.69 -3.48 -0.55
C LYS A 113 4.10 -3.28 -2.00
N LEU A 114 4.26 -2.03 -2.44
CA LEU A 114 4.77 -1.72 -3.77
C LEU A 114 6.20 -2.22 -3.97
N ALA A 115 7.06 -2.03 -2.98
CA ALA A 115 8.45 -2.50 -3.03
C ALA A 115 8.52 -4.04 -3.14
N ASP A 116 7.64 -4.77 -2.44
CA ASP A 116 7.55 -6.23 -2.56
C ASP A 116 7.12 -6.68 -3.95
N ILE A 117 6.15 -5.99 -4.57
CA ILE A 117 5.74 -6.27 -5.96
C ILE A 117 6.90 -6.02 -6.93
N LYS A 118 7.59 -4.88 -6.80
CA LYS A 118 8.76 -4.55 -7.62
C LYS A 118 9.85 -5.61 -7.51
N ARG A 119 10.27 -5.96 -6.29
CA ARG A 119 11.30 -6.99 -6.05
C ARG A 119 10.87 -8.35 -6.58
N LEU A 120 9.59 -8.70 -6.48
CA LEU A 120 9.08 -9.94 -7.04
C LEU A 120 9.21 -9.94 -8.57
N ALA A 121 8.84 -8.84 -9.23
CA ALA A 121 8.99 -8.73 -10.68
C ALA A 121 10.47 -8.82 -11.11
N GLU A 122 11.37 -8.15 -10.40
CA GLU A 122 12.82 -8.21 -10.65
C GLU A 122 13.37 -9.65 -10.53
N ARG A 123 12.94 -10.42 -9.51
CA ARG A 123 13.30 -11.85 -9.37
C ARG A 123 12.80 -12.73 -10.52
N HIS A 124 11.78 -12.28 -11.25
CA HIS A 124 11.25 -12.95 -12.44
C HIS A 124 11.78 -12.35 -13.75
N GLY A 125 12.83 -11.52 -13.71
CA GLY A 125 13.48 -10.94 -14.88
C GLY A 125 12.81 -9.68 -15.43
N PHE A 126 11.82 -9.11 -14.72
CA PHE A 126 11.16 -7.87 -15.11
C PHE A 126 11.76 -6.68 -14.34
N TYR A 127 12.81 -6.07 -14.89
CA TYR A 127 13.52 -4.95 -14.25
C TYR A 127 12.90 -3.57 -14.55
N ASN A 128 12.26 -3.42 -15.71
CA ASN A 128 11.71 -2.15 -16.19
C ASN A 128 10.18 -2.08 -15.99
N LEU A 129 9.75 -1.98 -14.73
CA LEU A 129 8.34 -1.80 -14.40
C LEU A 129 7.92 -0.33 -14.52
N THR A 130 7.04 -0.05 -15.48
CA THR A 130 6.30 1.22 -15.50
C THR A 130 5.27 1.23 -14.37
N GLY A 131 4.79 2.43 -14.00
CA GLY A 131 3.71 2.57 -13.02
C GLY A 131 2.46 1.77 -13.39
N ALA A 132 2.11 1.70 -14.68
CA ALA A 132 0.98 0.92 -15.17
C ALA A 132 1.18 -0.61 -15.02
N LYS A 133 2.40 -1.12 -15.24
CA LYS A 133 2.73 -2.54 -15.02
C LYS A 133 2.70 -2.91 -13.54
N LEU A 134 3.19 -2.01 -12.68
CA LEU A 134 3.11 -2.17 -11.24
C LEU A 134 1.65 -2.19 -10.76
N GLU A 135 0.81 -1.31 -11.30
CA GLU A 135 -0.62 -1.27 -10.98
C GLU A 135 -1.38 -2.48 -11.54
N LEU A 136 -0.98 -3.03 -12.69
CA LEU A 136 -1.53 -4.29 -13.20
C LEU A 136 -1.28 -5.44 -12.22
N MET A 137 -0.04 -5.60 -11.76
CA MET A 137 0.33 -6.61 -10.75
C MET A 137 -0.40 -6.38 -9.44
N ASN A 138 -0.62 -5.12 -9.08
CA ASN A 138 -1.40 -4.77 -7.90
C ASN A 138 -2.87 -5.18 -8.03
N LEU A 139 -3.46 -5.01 -9.22
CA LEU A 139 -4.87 -5.30 -9.50
C LEU A 139 -5.16 -6.80 -9.66
N ALA A 140 -4.32 -7.50 -10.43
CA ALA A 140 -4.48 -8.92 -10.73
C ALA A 140 -3.87 -9.85 -9.67
N GLY A 141 -2.99 -9.33 -8.83
CA GLY A 141 -2.10 -10.10 -7.98
C GLY A 141 -0.70 -10.25 -8.61
N PRO A 142 0.37 -10.36 -7.81
CA PRO A 142 1.73 -10.15 -8.33
C PRO A 142 2.14 -11.18 -9.40
N ILE A 143 1.88 -12.46 -9.19
CA ILE A 143 2.23 -13.53 -10.14
C ILE A 143 1.35 -13.48 -11.39
N THR A 144 0.04 -13.38 -11.21
CA THR A 144 -0.91 -13.26 -12.33
C THR A 144 -0.62 -12.03 -13.20
N GLY A 145 -0.26 -10.90 -12.59
CA GLY A 145 0.18 -9.72 -13.34
C GLY A 145 1.43 -9.96 -14.18
N LEU A 146 2.38 -10.77 -13.70
CA LEU A 146 3.54 -11.18 -14.53
C LEU A 146 3.12 -12.04 -15.71
N GLU A 147 2.22 -13.00 -15.51
CA GLU A 147 1.70 -13.85 -16.58
C GLU A 147 1.00 -13.02 -17.66
N MET A 148 0.20 -12.04 -17.25
CA MET A 148 -0.46 -11.08 -18.13
C MET A 148 0.52 -10.22 -18.93
N MET A 149 1.74 -10.00 -18.44
CA MET A 149 2.78 -9.23 -19.13
C MET A 149 3.67 -10.06 -20.07
N LYS A 150 3.66 -11.40 -19.94
CA LYS A 150 4.40 -12.29 -20.84
C LYS A 150 3.70 -12.37 -22.20
N ASN A 151 4.45 -12.72 -23.26
CA ASN A 151 3.91 -12.88 -24.62
C ASN A 151 2.72 -13.86 -24.68
N THR A 152 2.72 -14.89 -23.83
CA THR A 152 1.63 -15.87 -23.75
C THR A 152 0.34 -15.29 -23.17
N GLY A 153 0.42 -14.26 -22.33
CA GLY A 153 -0.72 -13.64 -21.66
C GLY A 153 -1.10 -12.25 -22.16
N SER A 154 -0.21 -11.55 -22.88
CA SER A 154 -0.40 -10.13 -23.26
C SER A 154 -1.65 -9.90 -24.12
N ASN A 155 -1.92 -10.82 -25.04
CA ASN A 155 -3.03 -10.71 -25.99
C ASN A 155 -4.26 -11.52 -25.53
N LYS A 156 -4.23 -12.09 -24.33
CA LYS A 156 -5.34 -12.88 -23.80
C LYS A 156 -6.37 -11.95 -23.13
N PRO A 157 -7.67 -12.27 -23.22
CA PRO A 157 -8.71 -11.55 -22.50
C PRO A 157 -8.43 -11.51 -21.00
N THR A 158 -8.66 -10.36 -20.37
CA THR A 158 -8.54 -10.17 -18.91
C THR A 158 -9.42 -11.16 -18.14
N ALA A 159 -10.58 -11.55 -18.68
CA ALA A 159 -11.46 -12.55 -18.08
C ALA A 159 -10.76 -13.89 -17.74
N ASN A 160 -9.65 -14.22 -18.40
CA ASN A 160 -8.86 -15.43 -18.12
C ASN A 160 -8.05 -15.34 -16.82
N PHE A 161 -7.81 -14.14 -16.30
CA PHE A 161 -6.90 -13.88 -15.19
C PHE A 161 -7.62 -13.43 -13.91
N PHE A 162 -8.86 -12.97 -14.01
CA PHE A 162 -9.64 -12.50 -12.88
C PHE A 162 -10.71 -13.52 -12.50
N SER A 163 -10.92 -13.72 -11.19
CA SER A 163 -12.13 -14.42 -10.73
C SER A 163 -13.39 -13.73 -11.25
N ARG A 164 -14.48 -14.47 -11.44
CA ARG A 164 -15.77 -13.93 -11.92
C ARG A 164 -16.18 -12.67 -11.14
N HIS A 165 -16.13 -12.75 -9.81
CA HIS A 165 -16.45 -11.62 -8.92
C HIS A 165 -15.48 -10.44 -9.10
N GLY A 166 -14.18 -10.73 -9.20
CA GLY A 166 -13.15 -9.70 -9.40
C GLY A 166 -13.26 -9.00 -10.75
N TYR A 167 -13.66 -9.72 -11.79
CA TYR A 167 -13.94 -9.16 -13.12
C TYR A 167 -15.11 -8.19 -13.04
N TYR A 168 -16.30 -8.67 -12.67
CA TYR A 168 -17.53 -7.87 -12.71
C TYR A 168 -17.57 -6.66 -11.76
N ARG A 169 -16.80 -6.67 -10.66
CA ARG A 169 -16.71 -5.51 -9.75
C ARG A 169 -15.81 -4.39 -10.26
N ASN A 170 -14.95 -4.66 -11.24
CA ASN A 170 -13.91 -3.72 -11.68
C ASN A 170 -14.07 -3.40 -13.16
N ALA A 171 -14.91 -2.42 -13.51
CA ALA A 171 -15.19 -2.05 -14.91
C ALA A 171 -13.95 -1.70 -15.76
N ILE A 172 -12.82 -1.36 -15.13
CA ILE A 172 -11.54 -1.13 -15.83
C ILE A 172 -11.00 -2.39 -16.50
N VAL A 173 -11.33 -3.58 -15.99
CA VAL A 173 -10.83 -4.85 -16.56
C VAL A 173 -11.75 -5.43 -17.61
N HIS A 174 -12.99 -4.96 -17.75
CA HIS A 174 -13.95 -5.54 -18.68
C HIS A 174 -13.48 -5.44 -20.14
N ASP A 175 -13.75 -6.47 -20.93
CA ASP A 175 -13.69 -6.51 -22.40
C ASP A 175 -12.36 -6.00 -22.97
N ARG A 176 -11.26 -6.39 -22.32
CA ARG A 176 -9.89 -5.98 -22.68
C ARG A 176 -8.99 -7.19 -22.77
N THR A 177 -7.94 -7.09 -23.56
CA THR A 177 -6.74 -7.91 -23.40
C THR A 177 -5.85 -7.36 -22.29
N SER A 178 -4.90 -8.15 -21.80
CA SER A 178 -3.90 -7.69 -20.84
C SER A 178 -3.15 -6.43 -21.31
N GLN A 179 -2.77 -6.38 -22.60
CA GLN A 179 -2.11 -5.21 -23.19
C GLN A 179 -3.03 -3.98 -23.22
N GLN A 180 -4.30 -4.14 -23.61
CA GLN A 180 -5.29 -3.05 -23.61
C GLN A 180 -5.55 -2.54 -22.19
N LEU A 181 -5.55 -3.42 -21.20
CA LEU A 181 -5.68 -3.05 -19.79
C LEU A 181 -4.49 -2.21 -19.31
N ILE A 182 -3.24 -2.61 -19.61
CA ILE A 182 -2.05 -1.81 -19.29
C ILE A 182 -2.16 -0.40 -19.90
N ALA A 183 -2.53 -0.30 -21.18
CA ALA A 183 -2.71 0.99 -21.85
C ALA A 183 -3.85 1.82 -21.25
N ALA A 184 -4.92 1.19 -20.77
CA ALA A 184 -6.01 1.89 -20.07
C ALA A 184 -5.56 2.42 -18.69
N ILE A 185 -4.81 1.62 -17.94
CA ILE A 185 -4.22 2.02 -16.66
C ILE A 185 -3.28 3.22 -16.87
N ASP A 186 -2.36 3.12 -17.83
CA ASP A 186 -1.38 4.15 -18.12
C ASP A 186 -2.03 5.51 -18.49
N ARG A 187 -3.04 5.47 -19.36
CA ARG A 187 -3.84 6.66 -19.70
C ARG A 187 -4.49 7.28 -18.47
N ARG A 188 -5.11 6.46 -17.62
CA ARG A 188 -5.77 6.94 -16.39
C ARG A 188 -4.76 7.53 -15.39
N MET A 189 -3.59 6.92 -15.24
CA MET A 189 -2.51 7.43 -14.41
C MET A 189 -2.01 8.78 -14.93
N THR A 190 -1.74 8.89 -16.23
CA THR A 190 -1.32 10.13 -16.89
C THR A 190 -2.30 11.28 -16.66
N VAL A 191 -3.61 11.02 -16.81
CA VAL A 191 -4.66 12.02 -16.51
C VAL A 191 -4.65 12.42 -15.03
N ASN A 192 -4.51 11.47 -14.11
CA ASN A 192 -4.51 11.75 -12.68
C ASN A 192 -3.27 12.51 -12.21
N LEU A 193 -2.11 12.30 -12.84
CA LEU A 193 -0.88 13.04 -12.52
C LEU A 193 -1.01 14.55 -12.81
N ARG A 194 -1.85 14.93 -13.76
CA ARG A 194 -2.10 16.35 -14.11
C ARG A 194 -3.01 17.07 -13.11
N LYS A 195 -3.72 16.34 -12.24
CA LYS A 195 -4.62 16.95 -11.25
C LYS A 195 -3.83 17.74 -10.22
N LYS A 196 -4.40 18.85 -9.76
CA LYS A 196 -3.77 19.77 -8.80
C LYS A 196 -3.15 19.04 -7.60
N GLY A 197 -3.91 18.16 -6.94
CA GLY A 197 -3.42 17.43 -5.77
C GLY A 197 -2.19 16.56 -6.04
N SER A 198 -2.09 15.96 -7.24
CA SER A 198 -0.91 15.18 -7.65
C SER A 198 0.29 16.10 -7.90
N ARG A 199 0.08 17.24 -8.55
CA ARG A 199 1.14 18.23 -8.80
C ARG A 199 1.66 18.86 -7.52
N ASP A 200 0.77 19.19 -6.59
CA ASP A 200 1.12 19.71 -5.27
C ASP A 200 1.94 18.68 -4.48
N PHE A 201 1.52 17.41 -4.51
CA PHE A 201 2.24 16.32 -3.86
C PHE A 201 3.66 16.15 -4.43
N ILE A 202 3.81 16.10 -5.76
CA ILE A 202 5.12 16.01 -6.42
C ILE A 202 6.00 17.18 -6.01
N SER A 203 5.49 18.42 -6.06
CA SER A 203 6.27 19.59 -5.68
C SER A 203 6.75 19.56 -4.23
N ILE A 204 5.92 19.11 -3.28
CA ILE A 204 6.33 18.96 -1.87
C ILE A 204 7.38 17.86 -1.74
N PHE A 205 7.18 16.74 -2.43
CA PHE A 205 8.10 15.61 -2.38
C PHE A 205 9.49 15.98 -2.92
N ASP A 206 9.54 16.65 -4.07
CA ASP A 206 10.79 17.13 -4.67
C ASP A 206 11.52 18.10 -3.73
N LYS A 207 10.80 19.04 -3.10
CA LYS A 207 11.39 19.96 -2.10
C LYS A 207 12.00 19.21 -0.92
N ILE A 208 11.34 18.17 -0.41
CA ILE A 208 11.84 17.38 0.72
C ILE A 208 13.09 16.60 0.32
N LEU A 209 13.11 16.00 -0.88
CA LEU A 209 14.28 15.27 -1.36
C LEU A 209 15.49 16.21 -1.55
N HIS A 210 15.29 17.36 -2.18
CA HIS A 210 16.37 18.31 -2.42
C HIS A 210 16.88 19.00 -1.14
N HIS A 211 16.03 19.26 -0.14
CA HIS A 211 16.48 19.75 1.16
C HIS A 211 17.11 18.66 2.05
N GLY A 212 16.81 17.38 1.80
CA GLY A 212 17.47 16.26 2.48
C GLY A 212 18.95 16.16 2.14
N ASP A 213 19.32 16.48 0.90
CA ASP A 213 20.71 16.47 0.44
C ASP A 213 21.54 17.63 1.02
N GLU A 214 20.94 18.81 1.22
CA GLU A 214 21.61 19.96 1.86
C GLU A 214 21.91 19.73 3.35
N GLN A 215 21.04 19.02 4.09
CA GLN A 215 21.28 18.72 5.51
C GLN A 215 22.33 17.62 5.74
N ILE A 216 22.55 16.72 4.78
CA ILE A 216 23.61 15.70 4.87
C ILE A 216 24.99 16.36 4.73
N HIS A 217 25.12 17.41 3.92
CA HIS A 217 26.40 18.11 3.75
C HIS A 217 26.81 18.96 4.97
N LEU A 218 25.86 19.49 5.73
CA LEU A 218 26.14 20.28 6.93
C LEU A 218 26.50 19.44 8.16
N GLN A 219 26.38 18.11 8.11
CA GLN A 219 26.76 17.20 9.21
C GLN A 219 28.13 16.51 9.00
N THR A 220 28.75 16.68 7.83
CA THR A 220 30.08 16.10 7.54
C THR A 220 31.24 17.08 7.70
N THR A 221 30.97 18.31 8.13
CA THR A 221 31.98 19.33 8.45
C THR A 221 31.75 19.82 9.87
N ASN A 222 32.22 19.07 10.86
CA ASN A 222 32.66 19.52 12.18
C ASN A 222 33.41 18.38 12.89
#